data_AF-A0A353RE07-F1
#
_entry.id   AF-A0A353RE07-F1
#
_cell.length_a   1.000
_cell.length_b   1.000
_cell.length_c   1.000
_cell.angle_alpha   90.00
_cell.angle_beta   90.00
_cell.angle_gamma   90.00
#
_symmetry.space_group_name_H-M   'P 1'
#
loop_
_entity.id
_entity.type
_entity.pdbx_description
1 polymer ?
#
loop_
_entity_poly.entity_id
_entity_poly.type
_entity_poly.pdbx_seq_one_letter_code
_entity_poly.pdbx_strand_id
1 'polypeptide(L)'
;SYGRGPNGEVWKLEDQLYPLVRMCLPILAEKPLFFMLNSYTSGLSAAVMEYLLGVLVRKKFGGRVSSGEIGLPVAESGLVLPCGSTAIWESGRADG
;
A
#
# COMPACT_ATOMS: atom_id res chain seq x y z
N SER A 1 -5.05 -11.69 6.48
CA SER A 1 -6.45 -11.43 6.06
C SER A 1 -6.90 -12.31 4.92
N TYR A 2 -8.19 -12.65 4.90
CA TYR A 2 -8.81 -13.54 3.93
C TYR A 2 -9.94 -12.84 3.16
N GLY A 3 -10.11 -13.22 1.90
CA GLY A 3 -11.24 -12.82 1.06
C GLY A 3 -11.68 -13.99 0.17
N ARG A 4 -12.76 -13.78 -0.58
CA ARG A 4 -13.23 -14.73 -1.60
C ARG A 4 -13.47 -14.03 -2.92
N GLY A 5 -13.00 -14.64 -4.01
CA GLY A 5 -13.36 -14.22 -5.36
C GLY A 5 -14.80 -14.60 -5.72
N PRO A 6 -15.30 -14.16 -6.89
CA PRO A 6 -16.66 -14.42 -7.34
C PRO A 6 -17.03 -15.91 -7.44
N ASN A 7 -16.04 -16.79 -7.67
CA ASN A 7 -16.25 -18.23 -7.78
C ASN A 7 -15.80 -18.98 -6.52
N GLY A 8 -15.55 -18.27 -5.42
CA GLY A 8 -15.14 -18.84 -4.14
C GLY A 8 -13.63 -19.02 -3.97
N GLU A 9 -12.82 -18.50 -4.89
CA GLU A 9 -11.35 -18.52 -4.82
C GLU A 9 -10.89 -17.90 -3.50
N VAL A 10 -10.05 -18.61 -2.75
CA VAL A 10 -9.53 -18.07 -1.47
C VAL A 10 -8.45 -17.05 -1.77
N TRP A 11 -8.67 -15.81 -1.33
CA TRP A 11 -7.65 -14.78 -1.33
C TRP A 11 -7.00 -14.71 0.05
N LYS A 12 -5.68 -14.88 0.12
CA LYS A 12 -4.91 -14.57 1.33
C LYS A 12 -3.99 -13.40 1.04
N LEU A 13 -4.12 -12.34 1.82
CA LEU A 13 -3.37 -11.09 1.59
C LEU A 13 -1.86 -11.35 1.49
N GLU A 14 -1.32 -12.15 2.39
CA GLU A 14 0.11 -12.43 2.51
C GLU A 14 0.66 -13.19 1.29
N ASP A 15 -0.13 -14.10 0.74
CA ASP A 15 0.25 -14.88 -0.44
C ASP A 15 0.11 -14.07 -1.75
N GLN A 16 -0.87 -13.16 -1.76
CA GLN A 16 -1.39 -12.61 -3.01
C GLN A 16 -1.10 -11.13 -3.23
N LEU A 17 -0.68 -10.38 -2.20
CA LEU A 17 -0.39 -8.94 -2.34
C LEU A 17 0.78 -8.67 -3.30
N TYR A 18 1.86 -9.43 -3.18
CA TYR A 18 3.02 -9.27 -4.06
C TYR A 18 2.68 -9.49 -5.55
N PRO A 19 2.03 -10.62 -5.96
CA PRO A 19 1.64 -10.80 -7.36
C PRO A 19 0.62 -9.76 -7.83
N LEU A 20 -0.31 -9.32 -6.96
CA LEU A 20 -1.26 -8.25 -7.30
C LEU A 20 -0.55 -6.95 -7.70
N VAL A 21 0.36 -6.45 -6.85
CA VAL A 21 1.08 -5.20 -7.14
C VAL A 21 1.92 -5.34 -8.41
N ARG A 22 2.55 -6.49 -8.64
CA ARG A 22 3.27 -6.78 -9.90
C ARG A 22 2.37 -6.70 -11.13
N MET A 23 1.15 -7.23 -11.04
CA MET A 23 0.17 -7.20 -12.14
C MET A 23 -0.36 -5.79 -12.42
N CYS A 24 -0.35 -4.90 -11.43
CA CYS A 24 -0.71 -3.50 -11.65
C CYS A 24 0.37 -2.72 -12.43
N LEU A 25 1.66 -3.04 -12.25
CA LEU A 25 2.76 -2.29 -12.88
C LEU A 25 2.67 -2.08 -14.41
N PRO A 26 2.24 -3.05 -15.25
CA PRO A 26 2.10 -2.85 -16.69
C PRO A 26 0.89 -2.02 -17.11
N ILE A 27 -0.13 -1.88 -16.26
CA ILE A 27 -1.38 -1.15 -16.57
C ILE A 27 -1.40 0.28 -16.00
N LEU A 28 -0.37 0.67 -15.25
CA LEU A 28 -0.21 2.07 -14.83
C LEU A 28 0.05 2.96 -16.05
N ALA A 29 -0.36 4.23 -15.95
CA ALA A 29 -0.01 5.24 -16.93
C ALA A 29 1.50 5.30 -17.15
N GLU A 30 1.94 5.81 -18.30
CA GLU A 30 3.37 5.98 -18.63
C GLU A 30 4.10 6.82 -17.56
N LYS A 31 3.40 7.81 -16.99
CA LYS A 31 3.88 8.69 -15.92
C LYS A 31 2.89 8.66 -14.75
N PRO A 32 2.88 7.60 -13.93
CA PRO A 32 1.95 7.51 -12.81
C PRO A 32 2.38 8.47 -11.70
N LEU A 33 1.42 9.17 -11.09
CA LEU A 33 1.70 10.15 -10.03
C LEU A 33 1.95 9.48 -8.68
N PHE A 34 1.20 8.41 -8.37
CA PHE A 34 1.32 7.68 -7.13
C PHE A 34 0.76 6.26 -7.23
N PHE A 35 1.08 5.41 -6.25
CA PHE A 35 0.51 4.09 -6.02
C PHE A 35 0.39 3.87 -4.51
N MET A 36 -0.79 3.52 -4.01
CA MET A 36 -1.06 3.46 -2.58
C MET A 36 -1.63 2.10 -2.16
N LEU A 37 -1.16 1.60 -1.03
CA LEU A 37 -1.70 0.43 -0.35
C LEU A 37 -2.25 0.85 1.00
N ASN A 38 -3.48 0.43 1.28
CA ASN A 38 -4.10 0.55 2.60
C ASN A 38 -4.42 -0.85 3.13
N SER A 39 -4.06 -1.11 4.38
CA SER A 39 -4.31 -2.38 5.06
C SER A 39 -5.02 -2.12 6.39
N TYR A 40 -6.18 -2.73 6.57
CA TYR A 40 -6.98 -2.67 7.81
C TYR A 40 -6.83 -3.95 8.64
N THR A 41 -5.78 -4.72 8.38
CA THR A 41 -5.47 -5.93 9.12
C THR A 41 -4.19 -5.76 9.91
N SER A 42 -4.17 -6.30 11.12
CA SER A 42 -3.02 -6.24 12.02
C SER A 42 -1.81 -7.04 11.52
N GLY A 43 -2.00 -7.96 10.56
CA GLY A 43 -0.93 -8.86 10.10
C GLY A 43 0.06 -8.27 9.09
N LEU A 44 -0.18 -7.06 8.57
CA LEU A 44 0.68 -6.44 7.56
C LEU A 44 1.05 -5.02 7.98
N SER A 45 2.31 -4.83 8.39
CA SER A 45 2.79 -3.53 8.87
C SER A 45 3.06 -2.55 7.73
N ALA A 46 2.98 -1.26 8.05
CA ALA A 46 3.36 -0.15 7.17
C ALA A 46 4.75 -0.35 6.52
N ALA A 47 5.75 -0.76 7.31
CA ALA A 47 7.12 -0.97 6.84
C ALA A 47 7.24 -2.11 5.81
N VAL A 48 6.46 -3.20 5.94
CA VAL A 48 6.45 -4.28 4.95
C VAL A 48 5.85 -3.80 3.63
N MET A 49 4.78 -3.00 3.69
CA MET A 49 4.21 -2.40 2.48
C MET A 49 5.16 -1.40 1.83
N GLU A 50 5.88 -0.59 2.61
CA GLU A 50 6.92 0.31 2.10
C GLU A 50 8.02 -0.46 1.36
N TYR A 51 8.52 -1.54 1.97
CA TYR A 51 9.52 -2.41 1.35
C TYR A 51 9.00 -3.01 0.02
N LEU A 52 7.76 -3.51 0.02
CA LEU A 52 7.12 -4.09 -1.16
C LEU A 52 7.00 -3.08 -2.30
N LEU A 53 6.51 -1.87 -2.00
CA LEU A 53 6.43 -0.79 -3.00
C LEU A 53 7.83 -0.35 -3.45
N GLY A 54 8.83 -0.39 -2.56
CA GLY A 54 10.23 -0.12 -2.86
C GLY A 54 10.81 -1.07 -3.92
N VAL A 55 10.62 -2.38 -3.74
CA VAL A 55 11.19 -3.40 -4.64
C VAL A 55 10.40 -3.58 -5.94
N LEU A 56 9.14 -3.13 -5.99
CA LEU A 56 8.27 -3.24 -7.17
C LEU A 56 8.07 -1.92 -7.90
N VAL A 57 7.40 -0.95 -7.26
CA VAL A 57 6.95 0.29 -7.90
C VAL A 57 8.13 1.26 -8.05
N ARG A 58 8.83 1.56 -6.96
CA ARG A 58 10.00 2.47 -6.99
C ARG A 58 11.11 1.92 -7.88
N LYS A 59 11.35 0.60 -7.86
CA LYS A 59 12.31 -0.05 -8.76
C LYS A 59 12.03 0.21 -10.24
N LYS A 60 10.75 0.30 -10.63
CA LYS A 60 10.34 0.55 -12.02
C LYS A 60 10.28 2.04 -12.37
N PHE A 61 9.76 2.87 -11.47
CA PHE A 61 9.39 4.26 -11.78
C PHE A 61 10.25 5.32 -11.06
N GLY A 62 11.25 4.93 -10.27
CA GLY A 62 12.03 5.87 -9.44
C GLY A 62 11.19 6.45 -8.31
N GLY A 63 11.40 7.72 -7.93
CA GLY A 63 10.61 8.41 -6.91
C GLY A 63 10.85 7.93 -5.47
N ARG A 64 9.86 8.19 -4.60
CA ARG A 64 9.94 7.94 -3.15
C ARG A 64 8.79 7.05 -2.69
N VAL A 65 9.04 6.26 -1.66
CA VAL A 65 8.00 5.55 -0.91
C VAL A 65 8.00 6.10 0.52
N SER A 66 6.83 6.22 1.12
CA SER A 66 6.66 6.46 2.55
C SER A 66 5.53 5.60 3.10
N SER A 67 5.55 5.33 4.39
CA SER A 67 4.51 4.56 5.06
C SER A 67 4.21 5.09 6.46
N GLY A 68 3.06 4.70 6.99
CA GLY A 68 2.61 5.08 8.32
C GLY A 68 1.32 4.37 8.71
N GLU A 69 0.75 4.83 9.82
CA GLU A 69 -0.52 4.34 10.34
C GLU A 69 -1.66 5.30 9.97
N ILE A 70 -2.79 4.73 9.58
CA ILE A 70 -4.08 5.39 9.47
C ILE A 70 -4.64 5.50 10.88
N GLY A 71 -4.92 6.73 11.32
CA GLY A 71 -5.44 6.99 12.65
C GLY A 71 -6.68 7.87 12.65
N LEU A 72 -7.58 7.62 13.61
CA LEU A 72 -8.75 8.46 13.87
C LEU A 72 -8.52 9.24 15.18
N PRO A 73 -8.54 10.58 15.17
CA PRO A 73 -8.41 11.36 16.39
C PRO A 73 -9.65 11.18 17.28
N VAL A 74 -9.43 10.89 18.57
CA VAL A 74 -10.49 10.67 19.55
C VAL A 74 -10.60 11.90 20.45
N ALA A 75 -11.72 12.61 20.38
CA ALA A 75 -11.92 13.88 21.06
C ALA A 75 -11.83 13.79 22.59
N GLU A 76 -12.39 12.73 23.18
CA GLU A 76 -12.44 12.58 24.65
C GLU A 76 -11.07 12.24 25.25
N SER A 77 -10.30 11.36 24.62
CA SER A 77 -8.98 10.94 25.13
C SER A 77 -7.84 11.85 24.68
N GLY A 78 -8.03 12.62 23.59
CA GLY A 78 -6.96 13.36 22.92
C GLY A 78 -5.94 12.46 22.21
N LEU A 79 -6.16 11.15 22.17
CA LEU A 79 -5.29 10.18 21.52
C LEU A 79 -5.77 9.87 20.09
N VAL A 80 -4.89 9.25 19.30
CA VAL A 80 -5.22 8.74 17.97
C VAL A 80 -5.51 7.25 18.06
N LEU A 81 -6.70 6.82 17.64
CA LEU A 81 -7.08 5.42 17.51
C LEU A 81 -6.44 4.84 16.23
N PRO A 82 -5.56 3.82 16.31
CA PRO A 82 -5.02 3.16 15.12
C PRO A 82 -6.14 2.41 14.39
N CYS A 83 -6.25 2.61 13.08
CA CYS A 83 -7.29 2.04 12.22
C CYS A 83 -6.73 1.25 11.04
N GLY A 84 -5.43 1.28 10.80
CA GLY A 84 -4.78 0.49 9.76
C GLY A 84 -3.41 1.04 9.41
N SER A 85 -2.76 0.45 8.43
CA SER A 85 -1.49 0.90 7.90
C SER A 85 -1.65 1.38 6.46
N THR A 86 -0.80 2.31 6.05
CA THR A 86 -0.72 2.78 4.66
C THR A 86 0.73 2.82 4.18
N ALA A 87 0.93 2.60 2.88
CA ALA A 87 2.16 2.93 2.20
C ALA A 87 1.85 3.57 0.84
N ILE A 88 2.56 4.64 0.52
CA ILE A 88 2.40 5.37 -0.73
C ILE A 88 3.75 5.49 -1.43
N TRP A 89 3.76 5.09 -2.70
CA TRP A 89 4.78 5.48 -3.65
C TRP A 89 4.30 6.74 -4.37
N GLU A 90 5.17 7.74 -4.50
CA GLU A 90 4.93 8.96 -5.25
C GLU A 90 6.04 9.13 -6.30
N SER A 91 5.67 9.54 -7.51
CA SER A 91 6.65 9.99 -8.50
C SER A 91 7.47 11.11 -7.89
N GLY A 92 8.79 11.08 -8.09
CA GLY A 92 9.61 12.25 -7.72
C GLY A 92 9.01 13.46 -8.42
N ARG A 93 8.71 14.53 -7.68
CA ARG A 93 8.33 15.79 -8.30
C ARG A 93 9.38 16.07 -9.37
N ALA A 94 8.92 16.29 -10.60
CA ALA A 94 9.72 17.04 -11.54
C ALA A 94 9.76 18.45 -10.97
N ASP A 95 10.69 18.66 -10.04
CA ASP A 95 11.10 20.00 -9.65
C ASP A 95 11.68 20.58 -10.95
N GLY A 96 10.87 21.42 -11.61
CA GLY A 96 11.29 22.23 -12.75
C GLY A 96 12.27 23.32 -12.32
#